data_AF-A0A847DE51-F1
#
_entry.id   AF-A0A847DE51-F1
#
_cell.length_a   1.000
_cell.length_b   1.000
_cell.length_c   1.000
_cell.angle_alpha   90.00
_cell.angle_beta   90.00
_cell.angle_gamma   90.00
#
_symmetry.space_group_name_H-M   'P 1'
#
loop_
_entity.id
_entity.type
_entity.pdbx_description
1 polymer ?
#
loop_
_entity_poly.entity_id
_entity_poly.type
_entity_poly.pdbx_seq_one_letter_code
_entity_poly.pdbx_strand_id
1 'polypeptide(L)'
;MIRAYREEALKIKGTKIPAKDKVEWGWQITIKNKTSRNIKVYIEYFLTDQDGFQVGYGNIFIDDARIPAGQTIILQEKATMPYENVKMVSKSFWKIEPFYE
;
A
#
# COMPACT_ATOMS: atom_id res chain seq x y z
N MET A 1 -11.11 5.01 -4.88
CA MET A 1 -11.14 5.10 -3.39
C MET A 1 -9.89 4.40 -2.88
N ILE A 2 -9.12 5.03 -1.99
CA ILE A 2 -7.91 4.44 -1.38
C ILE A 2 -8.27 3.98 0.03
N ARG A 3 -7.88 2.75 0.39
CA ARG A 3 -8.00 2.19 1.75
C ARG A 3 -6.65 1.61 2.17
N ALA A 4 -6.07 2.17 3.22
CA ALA A 4 -4.88 1.62 3.88
C ALA A 4 -5.29 0.71 5.04
N TYR A 5 -4.57 -0.39 5.26
CA TYR A 5 -4.83 -1.27 6.40
C TYR A 5 -3.52 -1.83 6.97
N ARG A 6 -3.57 -2.22 8.25
CA ARG A 6 -2.47 -2.79 9.01
C ARG A 6 -2.95 -4.05 9.68
N GLU A 7 -2.21 -5.15 9.51
CA GLU A 7 -2.51 -6.43 10.14
C GLU A 7 -1.33 -6.84 11.03
N GLU A 8 -1.50 -6.72 12.36
CA GLU A 8 -0.54 -7.27 13.32
C GLU A 8 -0.81 -8.77 13.52
N ALA A 9 0.25 -9.58 13.60
CA ALA A 9 0.11 -10.96 14.09
C ALA A 9 -0.55 -10.94 15.49
N LEU A 10 -1.42 -11.92 15.77
CA LEU A 10 -2.20 -12.05 17.00
C LEU A 10 -1.34 -11.79 18.26
N LYS A 11 -1.59 -10.67 18.94
CA LYS A 11 -1.06 -10.41 20.28
C LYS A 11 -1.70 -11.39 21.27
N ILE A 12 -0.99 -12.46 21.63
CA ILE A 12 -1.36 -13.25 22.80
C ILE A 12 -1.04 -12.39 24.04
N LYS A 13 -2.07 -12.08 24.84
CA LYS A 13 -1.98 -11.22 26.02
C LYS A 13 -0.87 -11.74 26.96
N GLY A 14 0.16 -10.94 27.18
CA GLY A 14 1.28 -11.25 28.09
C GLY A 14 2.57 -11.73 27.44
N THR A 15 2.57 -12.01 26.13
CA THR A 15 3.78 -12.45 25.42
C THR A 15 4.48 -11.25 24.77
N LYS A 16 5.76 -11.02 25.09
CA LYS A 16 6.60 -10.09 24.32
C LYS A 16 6.72 -10.66 22.90
N ILE A 17 6.23 -9.92 21.90
CA ILE A 17 6.43 -10.24 20.49
C ILE A 17 7.94 -10.17 20.21
N PRO A 18 8.59 -11.28 19.83
CA PRO A 18 10.00 -11.26 19.47
C PRO A 18 10.29 -10.24 18.35
N ALA A 19 11.42 -9.54 18.40
CA ALA A 19 11.82 -8.60 17.35
C ALA A 19 11.98 -9.25 15.95
N LYS A 20 12.17 -10.58 15.92
CA LYS A 20 12.19 -11.41 14.70
C LYS A 20 10.82 -11.54 14.02
N ASP A 21 9.73 -11.21 14.71
CA ASP A 21 8.40 -11.26 14.13
C ASP A 21 8.23 -10.10 13.14
N LYS A 22 7.45 -10.32 12.09
CA LYS A 22 7.21 -9.33 11.04
C LYS A 22 5.78 -8.80 11.15
N VAL A 23 5.58 -7.53 10.81
CA VAL A 23 4.25 -6.95 10.61
C VAL A 23 4.02 -6.77 9.12
N GLU A 24 2.81 -7.15 8.69
CA GLU A 24 2.33 -6.92 7.34
C GLU A 24 1.59 -5.59 7.28
N TRP A 25 1.94 -4.80 6.28
CA TRP A 25 1.33 -3.52 5.97
C TRP A 25 0.85 -3.55 4.54
N GLY A 26 -0.35 -3.07 4.29
CA GLY A 26 -0.89 -3.07 2.94
C GLY A 26 -1.75 -1.87 2.64
N TRP A 27 -1.97 -1.67 1.36
CA TRP A 27 -2.92 -0.70 0.85
C TRP A 27 -3.70 -1.32 -0.29
N GLN A 28 -4.91 -0.79 -0.50
CA GLN A 28 -5.77 -1.13 -1.59
C GLN A 28 -6.30 0.14 -2.25
N ILE A 29 -6.25 0.22 -3.57
CA ILE A 29 -6.88 1.29 -4.35
C ILE A 29 -7.87 0.69 -5.34
N THR A 30 -9.02 1.34 -5.46
CA THR A 30 -10.00 1.06 -6.52
C THR A 30 -9.96 2.18 -7.55
N ILE A 31 -9.69 1.82 -8.81
CA ILE A 31 -9.57 2.75 -9.94
C ILE A 31 -10.67 2.43 -10.94
N LYS A 32 -11.45 3.45 -11.32
CA LYS A 32 -12.50 3.35 -12.34
C LYS A 32 -12.12 4.19 -13.54
N ASN A 33 -11.94 3.57 -14.69
CA ASN A 33 -11.75 4.27 -15.95
C ASN A 33 -13.10 4.83 -16.42
N LYS A 34 -13.25 6.15 -16.37
CA LYS A 34 -14.45 6.87 -16.84
C LYS A 34 -14.30 7.41 -18.26
N THR A 35 -13.17 7.16 -18.92
CA THR A 35 -12.92 7.62 -20.30
C THR A 35 -13.52 6.62 -21.30
N SER A 36 -13.59 7.03 -22.56
CA SER A 36 -14.01 6.18 -23.69
C SER A 36 -12.88 5.32 -24.26
N ARG A 37 -11.66 5.42 -23.72
CA ARG A 37 -10.47 4.70 -24.19
C ARG A 37 -9.89 3.83 -23.09
N ASN A 38 -9.08 2.86 -23.46
CA ASN A 38 -8.32 2.09 -22.48
C ASN A 38 -7.18 2.98 -21.94
N ILE A 39 -6.96 2.95 -20.63
CA ILE A 39 -5.93 3.78 -19.98
C ILE A 39 -4.81 2.91 -19.42
N LYS A 40 -3.58 3.40 -19.50
CA LYS A 40 -2.46 2.87 -18.71
C LYS A 40 -2.43 3.57 -17.37
N VAL A 41 -2.08 2.84 -16.32
CA VAL A 41 -1.93 3.41 -14.98
C VAL A 41 -0.60 2.98 -14.40
N TYR A 42 0.15 3.97 -13.93
CA TYR A 42 1.35 3.83 -13.14
C TYR A 42 1.07 4.35 -11.74
N ILE A 43 1.51 3.64 -10.70
CA ILE A 43 1.29 4.03 -9.32
C ILE A 43 2.63 4.01 -8.59
N GLU A 44 3.01 5.17 -8.05
CA GLU A 44 4.08 5.25 -7.06
C GLU A 44 3.46 5.33 -5.67
N TYR A 45 4.06 4.62 -4.72
CA TYR A 45 3.59 4.64 -3.35
C TYR A 45 4.74 4.67 -2.35
N PHE A 46 4.54 5.47 -1.30
CA PHE A 46 5.49 5.70 -0.23
C PHE A 46 4.83 5.44 1.11
N LEU A 47 5.45 4.63 1.94
CA LEU A 47 5.13 4.58 3.36
C LEU A 47 5.98 5.65 4.04
N THR A 48 5.30 6.58 4.69
CA THR A 48 5.94 7.70 5.40
C THR A 48 5.64 7.56 6.89
N ASP A 49 6.63 7.71 7.76
CA ASP A 49 6.42 7.75 9.21
C ASP A 49 5.71 9.05 9.67
N GLN A 50 5.49 9.16 10.98
CA GLN A 50 4.81 10.32 11.57
C GLN A 50 5.57 11.64 11.41
N ASP A 51 6.89 11.57 11.20
CA ASP A 51 7.81 12.69 11.12
C ASP A 51 8.12 13.07 9.66
N GLY A 52 7.53 12.35 8.69
CA GLY A 52 7.70 12.62 7.27
C GLY A 52 8.83 11.83 6.61
N PHE A 53 9.48 10.89 7.31
CA PHE A 53 10.54 10.08 6.74
C PHE A 53 9.99 8.89 5.96
N GLN A 54 10.58 8.64 4.80
CA GLN A 54 10.25 7.50 3.97
C GLN A 54 10.82 6.22 4.59
N VAL A 55 9.94 5.28 4.89
CA VAL A 55 10.26 3.98 5.53
C VAL A 55 10.00 2.81 4.58
N GLY A 56 9.32 3.06 3.47
CA GLY A 56 9.06 2.07 2.42
C GLY A 56 8.69 2.74 1.12
N TYR A 57 9.04 2.10 0.01
CA TYR A 57 8.76 2.56 -1.34
C TYR A 57 8.49 1.37 -2.26
N GLY A 58 7.59 1.57 -3.21
CA GLY A 58 7.44 0.69 -4.35
C GLY A 58 6.67 1.40 -5.46
N ASN A 59 6.62 0.73 -6.60
CA ASN A 59 5.85 1.18 -7.74
C ASN A 59 5.15 -0.01 -8.40
N ILE A 60 3.98 0.26 -8.98
CA ILE A 60 3.24 -0.71 -9.80
C ILE A 60 3.09 -0.11 -11.18
N PHE A 61 3.56 -0.85 -12.16
CA PHE A 61 3.32 -0.55 -13.56
C PHE A 61 2.33 -1.58 -14.13
N ILE A 62 1.18 -1.12 -14.61
CA ILE A 62 0.21 -1.98 -15.28
C ILE A 62 0.42 -1.86 -16.79
N ASP A 63 1.45 -2.53 -17.32
CA ASP A 63 1.74 -2.50 -18.77
C ASP A 63 0.78 -3.38 -19.55
N ASP A 64 0.52 -4.58 -19.01
CA ASP A 64 -0.20 -5.64 -19.73
C ASP A 64 -1.72 -5.61 -19.53
N ALA A 65 -2.21 -4.85 -18.54
CA ALA A 65 -3.64 -4.72 -18.25
C ALA A 65 -4.09 -3.25 -18.34
N ARG A 66 -4.14 -2.70 -19.56
CA ARG A 66 -4.84 -1.42 -19.79
C ARG A 66 -6.23 -1.52 -19.17
N ILE A 67 -6.60 -0.58 -18.31
CA ILE A 67 -7.94 -0.58 -17.70
C ILE A 67 -8.93 -0.27 -18.82
N PRO A 68 -9.82 -1.19 -19.23
CA PRO A 68 -10.69 -0.92 -20.35
C PRO A 68 -11.66 0.22 -20.06
N ALA A 69 -12.15 0.88 -21.10
CA ALA A 69 -13.15 1.95 -20.97
C ALA A 69 -14.35 1.49 -20.11
N GLY A 70 -14.73 2.31 -19.13
CA GLY A 70 -15.84 2.02 -18.21
C GLY A 70 -15.56 1.00 -17.10
N GLN A 71 -14.40 0.32 -17.13
CA GLN A 71 -14.07 -0.74 -16.17
C GLN A 71 -13.52 -0.21 -14.85
N THR A 72 -13.62 -1.05 -13.83
CA THR A 72 -13.05 -0.81 -12.50
C THR A 72 -12.07 -1.93 -12.17
N ILE A 73 -10.90 -1.56 -11.66
CA ILE A 73 -9.92 -2.49 -11.13
C ILE A 73 -9.65 -2.22 -9.65
N ILE A 74 -9.17 -3.24 -8.97
CA ILE A 74 -8.70 -3.17 -7.59
C ILE A 74 -7.23 -3.57 -7.61
N LEU A 75 -6.38 -2.72 -7.04
CA LEU A 75 -4.96 -3.01 -6.84
C LEU A 75 -4.70 -3.05 -5.36
N GLN A 76 -3.83 -3.97 -4.96
CA GLN A 76 -3.46 -4.17 -3.58
C GLN A 76 -1.98 -4.51 -3.52
N GLU A 77 -1.29 -3.91 -2.56
CA GLU A 77 0.09 -4.25 -2.25
C GLU A 77 0.26 -4.54 -0.77
N LYS A 78 1.24 -5.38 -0.49
CA LYS A 78 1.60 -5.82 0.86
C LYS A 78 3.11 -5.77 1.01
N ALA A 79 3.56 -5.18 2.10
CA ALA A 79 4.96 -5.16 2.51
C ALA A 79 5.09 -5.75 3.92
N THR A 80 6.25 -6.33 4.22
CA THR A 80 6.57 -6.81 5.57
C THR A 80 7.75 -6.04 6.14
N MET A 81 7.69 -5.75 7.44
CA MET A 81 8.80 -5.14 8.16
C MET A 81 9.01 -5.80 9.52
N PRO A 82 10.24 -5.72 10.10
CA PRO A 82 10.48 -6.17 11.47
C PRO A 82 9.57 -5.48 12.48
N TYR A 83 9.13 -6.22 13.51
CA TYR A 83 8.21 -5.70 14.53
C TYR A 83 8.78 -4.49 15.29
N GLU A 84 10.10 -4.41 15.44
CA GLU A 84 10.77 -3.28 16.09
C GLU A 84 10.52 -1.93 15.37
N ASN A 85 10.39 -1.94 14.04
CA ASN A 85 10.17 -0.74 13.23
C ASN A 85 8.69 -0.30 13.22
N VAL A 86 7.80 -1.11 13.79
CA VAL A 86 6.36 -0.87 13.81
C VAL A 86 5.98 0.40 14.55
N LYS A 87 6.73 0.78 15.59
CA LYS A 87 6.47 2.03 16.32
C LYS A 87 6.69 3.25 15.45
N MET A 88 7.75 3.23 14.63
CA MET A 88 8.04 4.31 13.66
C MET A 88 6.85 4.50 12.72
N VAL A 89 6.25 3.39 12.29
CA VAL A 89 5.18 3.43 11.29
C VAL A 89 3.76 3.39 11.85
N SER A 90 3.62 3.40 13.18
CA SER A 90 2.31 3.24 13.85
C SER A 90 1.31 4.36 13.56
N LYS A 91 1.81 5.54 13.16
CA LYS A 91 1.03 6.69 12.66
C LYS A 91 1.38 7.05 11.22
N SER A 92 1.98 6.11 10.48
CA SER A 92 2.30 6.31 9.08
C SER A 92 1.06 6.53 8.23
N PHE A 93 1.25 7.20 7.10
CA PHE A 93 0.29 7.26 6.03
C PHE A 93 0.94 6.83 4.71
N TRP A 94 0.12 6.32 3.80
CA TRP A 94 0.53 6.04 2.44
C TRP A 94 0.34 7.29 1.60
N LYS A 95 1.40 7.74 0.94
CA LYS A 95 1.29 8.67 -0.18
C LYS A 95 1.22 7.82 -1.45
N ILE A 96 0.13 7.94 -2.21
CA ILE A 96 -0.11 7.16 -3.43
C ILE A 96 -0.35 8.15 -4.57
N GLU A 97 0.50 8.11 -5.59
CA GLU A 97 0.49 9.04 -6.71
C GLU A 97 0.22 8.26 -8.00
N PRO A 98 -1.03 8.29 -8.51
CA PRO A 98 -1.38 7.66 -9.77
C PRO A 98 -1.06 8.59 -10.95
N PHE A 99 -0.41 8.03 -11.97
CA PHE A 99 -0.18 8.65 -13.27
C PHE A 99 -0.92 7.83 -14.33
N TYR A 100 -1.49 8.51 -15.33
CA TYR A 100 -2.27 7.86 -16.38
C TYR A 100 -2.05 8.52 -17.74
N GLU A 101 -2.05 7.70 -18.80
CA GLU A 101 -1.92 8.10 -20.20
C GLU A 101 -3.08 7.52 -21.03
#